data_AF-A0A838GFL2-F1
#
_entry.id   AF-A0A838GFL2-F1
#
_cell.length_a   1.000
_cell.length_b   1.000
_cell.length_c   1.000
_cell.angle_alpha   90.00
_cell.angle_beta   90.00
_cell.angle_gamma   90.00
#
_symmetry.space_group_name_H-M   'P 1'
#
loop_
_entity.id
_entity.type
_entity.pdbx_description
1 polymer ?
#
loop_
_entity_poly.entity_id
_entity_poly.type
_entity_poly.pdbx_seq_one_letter_code
_entity_poly.pdbx_strand_id
1 'polypeptide(L)'
;HSRALMLRHALRNTMIPLSTVLGMRFAGMLGGAVIVETIFSWPGIGKLVVDAIFDRDYPMIQGFVIFMGTAFLLINLIVDLGYGVIDPRIRLARR
;
A
#
# COMPACT_ATOMS: atom_id res chain seq x y z
N HIS A 1 -10.29 27.72 12.03
CA HIS A 1 -10.99 27.53 10.74
C HIS A 1 -10.09 26.97 9.63
N SER A 2 -8.77 27.15 9.66
CA SER A 2 -7.84 26.75 8.59
C SER A 2 -7.12 25.40 8.80
N ARG A 3 -7.02 24.90 10.05
CA ARG A 3 -6.23 23.68 10.38
C ARG A 3 -6.80 22.37 9.83
N ALA A 4 -8.12 22.16 9.87
CA ALA A 4 -8.74 20.93 9.36
C ALA A 4 -8.63 20.83 7.82
N LEU A 5 -8.78 21.97 7.12
CA LEU A 5 -8.63 22.03 5.66
C LEU A 5 -7.18 21.84 5.22
N MET A 6 -6.21 22.39 5.98
CA MET A 6 -4.78 22.17 5.79
C MET A 6 -4.38 20.73 6.08
N LEU A 7 -4.85 20.12 7.17
CA LEU A 7 -4.60 18.70 7.46
C LEU A 7 -5.15 17.80 6.35
N ARG A 8 -6.32 18.13 5.79
CA ARG A 8 -6.94 17.38 4.68
C ARG A 8 -6.21 17.56 3.34
N HIS A 9 -5.79 18.77 2.98
CA HIS A 9 -4.98 18.99 1.77
C HIS A 9 -3.58 18.43 1.92
N ALA A 10 -2.96 18.60 3.08
CA ALA A 10 -1.67 18.01 3.40
C ALA A 10 -1.77 16.50 3.28
N LEU A 11 -2.71 15.83 3.96
CA LEU A 11 -2.84 14.38 3.88
C LEU A 11 -3.14 13.89 2.46
N ARG A 12 -4.10 14.46 1.72
CA ARG A 12 -4.39 14.04 0.33
C ARG A 12 -3.19 14.25 -0.62
N ASN A 13 -2.48 15.37 -0.48
CA ASN A 13 -1.31 15.66 -1.31
C ASN A 13 -0.06 14.87 -0.86
N THR A 14 -0.04 14.43 0.40
CA THR A 14 1.06 13.62 0.96
C THR A 14 0.81 12.13 0.79
N MET A 15 -0.44 11.65 0.64
CA MET A 15 -0.78 10.23 0.44
C MET A 15 -0.14 9.66 -0.83
N ILE A 16 -0.12 10.42 -1.94
CA ILE A 16 0.52 9.99 -3.19
C ILE A 16 2.02 9.69 -2.94
N PRO A 17 2.85 10.64 -2.45
CA PRO A 17 4.25 10.35 -2.15
C PRO A 17 4.44 9.40 -0.96
N LEU A 18 3.57 9.42 0.06
CA LEU A 18 3.67 8.51 1.21
C LEU A 18 3.50 7.05 0.80
N SER A 19 2.59 6.80 -0.15
CA SER A 19 2.34 5.47 -0.69
C SER A 19 3.55 4.94 -1.47
N THR A 20 4.23 5.81 -2.24
CA THR A 20 5.49 5.49 -2.92
C THR A 20 6.62 5.25 -1.92
N VAL A 21 6.75 6.08 -0.88
CA VAL A 21 7.77 5.92 0.16
C VAL A 21 7.54 4.64 0.97
N LEU A 22 6.29 4.34 1.33
CA LEU A 22 5.92 3.08 1.99
C LEU A 22 6.26 1.91 1.08
N GLY A 23 5.91 1.96 -0.21
CA GLY A 23 6.28 0.94 -1.18
C GLY A 23 7.79 0.71 -1.28
N MET A 24 8.59 1.78 -1.33
CA MET A 24 10.06 1.68 -1.33
C MET A 24 10.61 1.06 -0.04
N ARG A 25 10.08 1.47 1.13
CA ARG A 25 10.46 0.90 2.44
C ARG A 25 10.08 -0.57 2.51
N PHE A 26 8.87 -0.92 2.07
CA PHE A 26 8.36 -2.29 2.05
C PHE A 26 9.16 -3.18 1.11
N ALA A 27 9.51 -2.70 -0.08
CA ALA A 27 10.36 -3.42 -1.02
C ALA A 27 11.74 -3.72 -0.43
N GLY A 28 12.35 -2.73 0.25
CA GLY A 28 13.62 -2.94 0.97
C GLY A 28 13.52 -3.96 2.10
N MET A 29 12.45 -3.90 2.89
CA MET A 29 12.19 -4.86 3.97
C MET A 29 11.91 -6.27 3.43
N LEU A 30 11.12 -6.40 2.36
CA LEU A 30 10.86 -7.66 1.68
C LEU A 30 12.15 -8.28 1.16
N GLY A 31 13.04 -7.49 0.54
CA GLY A 31 14.34 -7.97 0.10
C GLY A 31 15.19 -8.54 1.25
N GLY A 32 15.22 -7.86 2.39
CA GLY A 32 15.89 -8.37 3.60
C GLY A 32 15.22 -9.62 4.18
N ALA A 33 13.88 -9.64 4.20
CA ALA A 33 13.10 -10.77 4.70
C ALA A 33 13.30 -12.03 3.84
N VAL A 34 13.34 -11.90 2.51
CA VAL A 34 13.62 -13.02 1.58
C VAL A 34 14.96 -13.66 1.89
N ILE A 35 16.01 -12.87 2.18
CA ILE A 35 17.33 -13.40 2.52
C ILE A 35 17.24 -14.25 3.79
N VAL A 36 16.54 -13.75 4.83
CA VAL A 36 16.32 -14.49 6.07
C VAL A 36 15.50 -15.76 5.83
N GLU A 37 14.40 -15.69 5.07
CA GLU A 37 13.56 -16.83 4.69
C GLU A 37 14.36 -17.90 3.94
N THR A 38 15.29 -17.48 3.07
CA THR A 38 16.13 -18.38 2.29
C THR A 38 17.18 -19.08 3.16
N ILE A 39 17.91 -18.32 3.98
CA ILE A 39 18.99 -18.85 4.83
C ILE A 39 18.43 -19.82 5.90
N PHE A 40 17.33 -19.43 6.55
CA PHE A 40 16.71 -20.24 7.61
C PHE A 40 15.71 -21.27 7.07
N SER A 41 15.54 -21.38 5.74
CA SER A 41 14.55 -22.25 5.10
C SER A 41 13.12 -22.07 5.66
N TRP A 42 12.79 -20.85 6.08
CA TRP A 42 11.47 -20.52 6.59
C TRP A 42 10.50 -20.32 5.43
N PRO A 43 9.34 -20.99 5.44
CA PRO A 43 8.35 -20.88 4.36
C PRO A 43 7.65 -19.52 4.46
N GLY A 44 8.12 -18.55 3.69
CA GLY A 44 7.57 -17.20 3.65
C GLY A 44 7.12 -16.77 2.25
N ILE A 45 6.24 -15.77 2.21
CA ILE A 45 5.63 -15.26 0.98
C ILE A 45 6.66 -14.55 0.10
N GLY A 46 7.68 -13.92 0.70
CA GLY A 46 8.73 -13.23 -0.05
C GLY A 46 9.52 -14.20 -0.90
N LYS A 47 10.00 -15.27 -0.28
CA LYS A 47 10.74 -16.34 -0.96
C LYS A 47 9.89 -17.00 -2.05
N LEU A 48 8.61 -17.29 -1.79
CA LEU A 48 7.70 -17.88 -2.77
C LEU A 48 7.57 -17.04 -4.05
N VAL A 49 7.45 -15.72 -3.92
CA VAL A 49 7.36 -14.82 -5.08
C VAL A 49 8.69 -14.74 -5.82
N VAL A 50 9.81 -14.71 -5.10
CA VAL A 50 11.14 -14.68 -5.71
C VAL A 50 11.44 -15.99 -6.46
N ASP A 51 11.11 -17.13 -5.87
CA ASP A 51 11.23 -18.44 -6.51
C ASP A 51 10.34 -18.51 -7.76
N ALA A 52 9.10 -18.02 -7.69
CA ALA A 52 8.21 -17.91 -8.85
C ALA A 52 8.77 -17.02 -9.97
N ILE A 53 9.49 -15.96 -9.64
CA ILE A 53 10.18 -15.11 -10.63
C ILE A 53 11.30 -15.90 -11.33
N PHE A 54 12.10 -16.66 -10.58
CA PHE A 54 13.18 -17.47 -11.13
C PHE A 54 12.66 -18.64 -11.99
N ASP A 55 11.60 -19.32 -11.53
CA ASP A 55 10.95 -20.41 -12.26
C ASP A 55 10.02 -19.92 -13.40
N ARG A 56 9.89 -18.60 -13.57
CA ARG A 56 9.00 -17.95 -14.56
C ARG A 56 7.55 -18.44 -14.44
N ASP A 57 7.10 -18.68 -13.22
CA ASP A 57 5.70 -18.97 -12.90
C ASP A 57 4.88 -17.68 -12.99
N TYR A 58 4.55 -17.31 -14.23
CA TYR A 58 3.75 -16.12 -14.53
C TYR A 58 2.39 -16.10 -13.80
N PRO A 59 1.64 -17.22 -13.68
CA PRO A 59 0.41 -17.26 -12.88
C PRO A 59 0.61 -16.83 -11.42
N MET A 60 1.64 -17.34 -10.75
CA MET A 60 1.92 -16.98 -9.36
C MET A 60 2.30 -15.49 -9.23
N ILE A 61 3.17 -14.99 -10.10
CA ILE A 61 3.59 -13.58 -10.12
C ILE A 61 2.38 -12.67 -10.35
N GLN A 62 1.54 -12.99 -11.33
CA GLN A 62 0.37 -12.20 -11.67
C GLN A 62 -0.65 -12.18 -10.52
N GLY A 63 -0.86 -13.33 -9.86
CA GLY A 63 -1.69 -13.42 -8.67
C GLY A 63 -1.20 -12.51 -7.54
N PHE A 64 0.10 -12.50 -7.28
CA PHE A 64 0.71 -11.61 -6.29
C PHE A 64 0.55 -10.13 -6.65
N VAL A 65 0.77 -9.76 -7.91
CA VAL A 65 0.61 -8.38 -8.38
C VAL A 65 -0.84 -7.89 -8.21
N ILE A 66 -1.82 -8.70 -8.60
CA ILE A 66 -3.24 -8.36 -8.46
C ILE A 66 -3.62 -8.26 -6.97
N PHE A 67 -3.14 -9.18 -6.13
CA PHE A 67 -3.38 -9.16 -4.69
C PHE A 67 -2.83 -7.86 -4.05
N MET A 68 -1.57 -7.53 -4.31
CA MET A 68 -0.93 -6.33 -3.78
C MET A 68 -1.61 -5.06 -4.31
N GLY A 69 -1.93 -5.00 -5.61
CA GLY A 69 -2.65 -3.88 -6.21
C GLY A 69 -4.04 -3.68 -5.59
N THR A 70 -4.78 -4.76 -5.38
CA THR A 70 -6.11 -4.72 -4.75
C THR A 70 -6.02 -4.28 -3.30
N ALA A 71 -5.08 -4.82 -2.53
CA ALA A 71 -4.85 -4.40 -1.15
C ALA A 71 -4.53 -2.90 -1.07
N PHE A 72 -3.70 -2.40 -1.99
CA PHE A 72 -3.36 -0.98 -2.07
C PHE A 72 -4.59 -0.12 -2.38
N LEU A 73 -5.43 -0.52 -3.33
CA LEU A 73 -6.68 0.16 -3.64
C LEU A 73 -7.63 0.16 -2.44
N LEU A 74 -7.75 -0.95 -1.72
CA LEU A 74 -8.59 -1.06 -0.52
C LEU A 74 -8.10 -0.12 0.60
N ILE A 75 -6.79 -0.06 0.84
CA ILE A 75 -6.21 0.86 1.83
C ILE A 75 -6.52 2.31 1.44
N ASN A 76 -6.33 2.67 0.17
CA ASN A 76 -6.68 4.02 -0.31
C ASN A 76 -8.17 4.31 -0.14
N LEU A 77 -9.04 3.36 -0.46
CA LEU A 77 -10.49 3.50 -0.30
C LEU A 77 -10.91 3.64 1.17
N ILE A 78 -10.30 2.88 2.10
CA ILE A 78 -10.55 2.99 3.54
C ILE A 78 -10.15 4.38 4.05
N VAL A 79 -8.99 4.86 3.60
CA VAL A 79 -8.51 6.20 3.94
C VAL A 79 -9.48 7.27 3.40
N ASP A 80 -9.92 7.14 2.15
CA ASP A 80 -10.90 8.03 1.52
C ASP A 80 -12.26 8.02 2.24
N LEU A 81 -12.77 6.85 2.63
CA LEU A 81 -14.00 6.69 3.40
C LEU A 81 -13.87 7.23 4.82
N GLY A 82 -12.72 7.02 5.47
CA GLY A 82 -12.41 7.58 6.78
C GLY A 82 -12.49 9.11 6.79
N TYR A 83 -12.07 9.78 5.70
CA TYR A 83 -12.28 11.22 5.55
C TYR A 83 -13.76 11.61 5.43
N GLY A 84 -14.58 10.80 4.76
CA GLY A 84 -16.02 11.05 4.64
C GLY A 84 -16.75 11.00 5.98
N VAL A 85 -16.28 10.17 6.91
CA VAL A 85 -16.83 10.06 8.27
C VAL A 85 -16.32 11.18 9.19
N ILE A 86 -15.07 11.63 9.00
CA ILE A 86 -14.46 12.70 9.82
C ILE A 86 -14.90 14.11 9.39
N ASP A 87 -15.34 14.32 8.14
CA ASP A 87 -15.72 15.64 7.62
C ASP A 87 -17.17 15.72 7.08
N PRO A 88 -18.19 15.93 7.94
CA PRO A 88 -19.57 16.20 7.53
C PRO A 88 -19.78 17.61 6.92
N ARG A 89 -18.74 18.47 6.81
CA ARG A 89 -18.90 19.87 6.32
C ARG A 89 -18.76 20.05 4.82
N ILE A 90 -18.38 19.00 4.08
CA ILE A 90 -18.33 19.03 2.59
C ILE A 90 -19.73 19.25 1.99
N ARG A 91 -20.80 19.03 2.77
CA ARG A 91 -22.19 19.20 2.34
C ARG A 91 -22.70 20.65 2.38
N LEU A 92 -22.00 21.60 3.01
CA LEU A 92 -22.54 22.95 3.26
C LEU A 92 -21.94 24.08 2.43
N ALA A 93 -21.11 23.78 1.41
CA ALA A 93 -20.54 24.79 0.50
C ALA A 93 -21.28 24.89 -0.86
N ARG A 94 -22.52 24.39 -0.91
CA ARG A 94 -23.42 24.56 -2.05
C ARG A 94 -24.70 25.29 -1.60
N ARG A 95 -24.54 26.47 -1.00
CA ARG A 95 -25.54 27.54 -0.97
C ARG A 95 -24.82 28.88 -0.95
#